data_AF-A0A919LAE0-F1
#
_entry.id   AF-A0A919LAE0-F1
#
_cell.length_a   1.000
_cell.length_b   1.000
_cell.length_c   1.000
_cell.angle_alpha   90.00
_cell.angle_beta   90.00
_cell.angle_gamma   90.00
#
_symmetry.space_group_name_H-M   'P 1'
#
loop_
_entity.id
_entity.type
_entity.pdbx_description
1 polymer ?
#
loop_
_entity_poly.entity_id
_entity_poly.type
_entity_poly.pdbx_seq_one_letter_code
_entity_poly.pdbx_strand_id
1 'polypeptide(L)'
;MRVTPDRSGCLARRSPHYLVDGARQTAQPGARGASMPTTATTDRPDAAGLGQQERRVLSAVGCGLRDEEIAAALAVPEEAVAEHLARILVKLGLRDRAAAIVHAFDCGLVVPGHGPRTRSAGPVLRAAAGRAAGPKVHISVLGPLRACRDGRPLNLGHLRQQAVLAALALCAGRTLSQQELLDDVWGMEPPVANVVPVYVYRLRKSLRLGDGPDSVIEHARHGYRLVPGAVDVDVARMEELVTDSAGADRAGEPAEAVRLCAEALALFRGELLAGLPGPLAELERMRLTERRIAIVQRKLEWQLRLGQESEAIAELFAVSAEHPLNEPLAAMLMRALYRNGRQADALAAFDRTRRRLADELGVLPSQMLRRTHRMILRGDETGLGAAPSAGWPRARRDGTTRHR
;
A
#
# COMPACT_ATOMS: atom_id res chain seq x y z
N MET A 1 48.31 -30.24 42.25
CA MET A 1 47.29 -29.99 43.28
C MET A 1 45.95 -30.48 42.75
N ARG A 2 45.52 -31.66 43.22
CA ARG A 2 44.16 -32.18 43.09
C ARG A 2 43.30 -31.48 44.13
N VAL A 3 42.05 -31.15 43.83
CA VAL A 3 40.82 -31.45 44.63
C VAL A 3 39.60 -31.02 43.79
N THR A 4 38.88 -32.00 43.27
CA THR A 4 37.40 -32.11 43.36
C THR A 4 37.14 -33.17 44.47
N PRO A 5 35.92 -33.39 45.05
CA PRO A 5 34.61 -33.41 44.38
C PRO A 5 33.38 -33.11 45.29
N ASP A 6 32.22 -33.65 44.88
CA ASP A 6 30.93 -33.88 45.59
C ASP A 6 29.89 -32.74 45.58
N ARG A 7 28.56 -32.96 45.43
CA ARG A 7 27.68 -34.15 45.31
C ARG A 7 26.28 -33.62 44.91
N SER A 8 25.61 -34.24 43.93
CA SER A 8 24.37 -35.06 44.06
C SER A 8 23.03 -34.38 44.37
N GLY A 9 21.98 -34.82 43.63
CA GLY A 9 20.55 -34.64 43.92
C GLY A 9 19.70 -34.40 42.67
N CYS A 10 19.45 -35.37 41.78
CA CYS A 10 18.38 -36.38 41.81
C CYS A 10 16.93 -35.87 42.01
N LEU A 11 16.11 -36.13 40.97
CA LEU A 11 14.69 -36.53 40.98
C LEU A 11 13.62 -35.50 41.36
N ALA A 12 12.70 -35.19 40.43
CA ALA A 12 11.41 -35.88 40.35
C ALA A 12 10.42 -35.17 39.41
N ARG A 13 9.89 -35.96 38.48
CA ARG A 13 8.64 -35.78 37.74
C ARG A 13 7.48 -35.44 38.68
N ARG A 14 6.53 -34.60 38.24
CA ARG A 14 5.09 -34.72 38.55
C ARG A 14 4.25 -33.86 37.61
N SER A 15 3.58 -34.51 36.68
CA SER A 15 2.30 -34.07 36.13
C SER A 15 1.20 -34.27 37.19
N PRO A 16 0.04 -33.62 37.03
CA PRO A 16 -1.19 -34.38 37.13
C PRO A 16 -2.17 -34.11 35.99
N HIS A 17 -2.74 -35.22 35.52
CA HIS A 17 -3.99 -35.33 34.78
C HIS A 17 -5.18 -34.80 35.60
N TYR A 18 -6.18 -34.24 34.91
CA TYR A 18 -7.59 -34.37 35.31
C TYR A 18 -8.43 -34.77 34.10
N LEU A 19 -9.08 -35.93 34.22
CA LEU A 19 -10.19 -36.46 33.42
C LEU A 19 -11.50 -35.75 33.84
N VAL A 20 -12.34 -35.31 32.89
CA VAL A 20 -13.60 -35.92 32.36
C VAL A 20 -14.83 -35.82 33.27
N ASP A 21 -15.86 -35.09 32.81
CA ASP A 21 -17.27 -35.49 32.68
C ASP A 21 -18.03 -34.36 31.97
N GLY A 22 -18.99 -34.52 31.05
CA GLY A 22 -19.82 -35.67 30.72
C GLY A 22 -21.30 -35.35 30.96
N ALA A 23 -22.01 -34.75 29.99
CA ALA A 23 -23.49 -34.83 29.93
C ALA A 23 -24.02 -34.47 28.53
N ARG A 24 -24.38 -35.52 27.76
CA ARG A 24 -25.32 -35.46 26.64
C ARG A 24 -26.73 -35.41 27.21
N GLN A 25 -27.62 -34.60 26.62
CA GLN A 25 -29.05 -34.80 26.77
C GLN A 25 -29.77 -34.55 25.44
N THR A 26 -30.29 -35.64 24.90
CA THR A 26 -31.24 -35.71 23.79
C THR A 26 -32.66 -35.51 24.33
N ALA A 27 -33.43 -34.58 23.75
CA ALA A 27 -34.91 -34.65 23.71
C ALA A 27 -35.48 -33.68 22.65
N GLN A 28 -36.25 -34.22 21.70
CA GLN A 28 -37.27 -33.57 20.86
C GLN A 28 -38.64 -34.18 21.26
N PRO A 29 -39.81 -33.72 20.77
CA PRO A 29 -40.30 -32.35 20.53
C PRO A 29 -41.74 -32.13 21.11
N GLY A 30 -42.27 -30.90 21.15
CA GLY A 30 -43.73 -30.69 21.28
C GLY A 30 -44.25 -29.33 21.77
N ALA A 31 -45.02 -28.67 20.89
CA ALA A 31 -46.17 -27.77 21.14
C ALA A 31 -45.97 -26.28 21.54
N ARG A 32 -46.15 -25.44 20.51
CA ARG A 32 -46.99 -24.21 20.41
C ARG A 32 -47.13 -23.25 21.61
N GLY A 33 -46.74 -22.00 21.35
CA GLY A 33 -47.57 -20.83 21.66
C GLY A 33 -47.00 -19.86 22.70
N ALA A 34 -46.28 -18.83 22.24
CA ALA A 34 -46.29 -17.48 22.81
C ALA A 34 -45.46 -16.54 21.92
N SER A 35 -46.16 -15.78 21.07
CA SER A 35 -45.64 -14.57 20.45
C SER A 35 -45.51 -13.47 21.51
N MET A 36 -44.44 -12.67 21.44
CA MET A 36 -44.29 -11.24 21.78
C MET A 36 -42.81 -10.95 22.10
N PRO A 37 -42.30 -9.72 21.91
CA PRO A 37 -42.41 -8.89 20.73
C PRO A 37 -41.01 -8.49 20.20
N THR A 38 -40.89 -8.37 18.89
CA THR A 38 -39.83 -7.58 18.26
C THR A 38 -40.01 -6.13 18.73
N THR A 39 -39.05 -5.59 19.45
CA THR A 39 -39.04 -4.16 19.80
C THR A 39 -39.06 -3.34 18.53
N ALA A 40 -40.19 -2.67 18.36
CA ALA A 40 -40.45 -1.66 17.36
C ALA A 40 -39.44 -0.52 17.46
N THR A 41 -39.09 -0.01 16.28
CA THR A 41 -38.95 1.40 15.94
C THR A 41 -38.97 2.36 17.14
N THR A 42 -37.81 2.93 17.46
CA THR A 42 -37.75 4.18 18.21
C THR A 42 -37.44 5.30 17.22
N ASP A 43 -38.51 5.98 16.82
CA ASP A 43 -38.60 7.40 16.44
C ASP A 43 -37.26 8.09 16.12
N ARG A 44 -36.95 8.21 14.84
CA ARG A 44 -36.13 9.30 14.30
C ARG A 44 -37.07 10.23 13.57
N PRO A 45 -36.88 11.57 13.64
CA PRO A 45 -37.84 12.50 13.08
C PRO A 45 -37.91 12.31 11.56
N ASP A 46 -38.90 11.53 11.14
CA ASP A 46 -39.21 11.35 9.74
C ASP A 46 -39.55 12.73 9.16
N ALA A 47 -39.20 12.96 7.89
CA ALA A 47 -39.54 14.16 7.14
C ALA A 47 -41.06 14.49 7.07
N ALA A 48 -41.90 13.79 7.84
CA ALA A 48 -43.33 13.95 8.02
C ALA A 48 -43.76 15.37 8.41
N GLY A 49 -42.95 16.10 9.18
CA GLY A 49 -43.25 17.47 9.63
C GLY A 49 -42.88 18.61 8.66
N LEU A 50 -42.20 18.31 7.55
CA LEU A 50 -41.82 19.31 6.54
C LEU A 50 -42.97 19.55 5.55
N GLY A 51 -43.25 20.82 5.27
CA GLY A 51 -44.17 21.21 4.21
C GLY A 51 -43.63 20.82 2.83
N GLN A 52 -44.51 20.76 1.82
CA GLN A 52 -44.14 20.34 0.46
C GLN A 52 -42.98 21.16 -0.12
N GLN A 53 -42.97 22.47 0.12
CA GLN A 53 -41.91 23.37 -0.35
C GLN A 53 -40.57 23.14 0.38
N GLU A 54 -40.60 22.88 1.68
CA GLU A 54 -39.40 22.58 2.50
C GLU A 54 -38.75 21.25 2.08
N ARG A 55 -39.56 20.24 1.72
CA ARG A 55 -39.04 18.97 1.19
C ARG A 55 -38.34 19.15 -0.16
N ARG A 56 -38.88 20.02 -1.03
CA ARG A 56 -38.26 20.34 -2.33
C ARG A 56 -36.94 21.09 -2.15
N VAL A 57 -36.87 22.05 -1.23
CA VAL A 57 -35.62 22.75 -0.88
C VAL A 57 -34.62 21.77 -0.26
N LEU A 58 -35.02 20.92 0.69
CA LEU A 58 -34.14 19.93 1.31
C LEU A 58 -33.61 18.91 0.29
N SER A 59 -34.43 18.48 -0.67
CA SER A 59 -34.00 17.61 -1.77
C SER A 59 -32.99 18.33 -2.69
N ALA A 60 -33.25 19.59 -3.04
CA ALA A 60 -32.34 20.39 -3.87
C ALA A 60 -30.99 20.69 -3.16
N VAL A 61 -31.04 20.93 -1.84
CA VAL A 61 -29.86 21.04 -0.97
C VAL A 61 -29.12 19.71 -0.92
N GLY A 62 -29.80 18.59 -0.75
CA GLY A 62 -29.21 17.25 -0.82
C GLY A 62 -28.56 16.93 -2.17
N CYS A 63 -29.07 17.51 -3.27
CA CYS A 63 -28.45 17.47 -4.60
C CYS A 63 -27.24 18.42 -4.74
N GLY A 64 -26.90 19.19 -3.72
CA GLY A 64 -25.72 20.06 -3.67
C GLY A 64 -25.86 21.39 -4.42
N LEU A 65 -27.08 21.79 -4.77
CA LEU A 65 -27.36 23.06 -5.44
C LEU A 65 -27.08 24.25 -4.49
N ARG A 66 -26.61 25.37 -5.03
CA ARG A 66 -26.45 26.66 -4.33
C ARG A 66 -27.80 27.40 -4.27
N ASP A 67 -27.92 28.40 -3.41
CA ASP A 67 -29.21 29.07 -3.16
C ASP A 67 -29.78 29.74 -4.41
N GLU A 68 -28.93 30.38 -5.22
CA GLU A 68 -29.27 30.88 -6.57
C GLU A 68 -29.85 29.79 -7.49
N GLU A 69 -29.24 28.60 -7.49
CA GLU A 69 -29.64 27.47 -8.35
C GLU A 69 -30.95 26.82 -7.85
N ILE A 70 -31.15 26.78 -6.53
CA ILE A 70 -32.40 26.32 -5.91
C ILE A 70 -33.52 27.32 -6.21
N ALA A 71 -33.25 28.62 -6.11
CA ALA A 71 -34.18 29.70 -6.40
C ALA A 71 -34.69 29.59 -7.85
N ALA A 72 -33.77 29.43 -8.80
CA ALA A 72 -34.08 29.21 -10.20
C ALA A 72 -34.87 27.90 -10.44
N ALA A 73 -34.46 26.80 -9.80
CA ALA A 73 -35.11 25.49 -9.98
C ALA A 73 -36.52 25.40 -9.39
N LEU A 74 -36.79 26.16 -8.33
CA LEU A 74 -38.09 26.18 -7.64
C LEU A 74 -38.97 27.38 -8.02
N ALA A 75 -38.47 28.26 -8.90
CA ALA A 75 -39.12 29.51 -9.31
C ALA A 75 -39.53 30.38 -8.11
N VAL A 76 -38.61 30.54 -7.15
CA VAL A 76 -38.79 31.36 -5.95
C VAL A 76 -37.66 32.38 -5.81
N PRO A 77 -37.86 33.51 -5.11
CA PRO A 77 -36.78 34.44 -4.79
C PRO A 77 -35.69 33.77 -3.94
N GLU A 78 -34.43 34.16 -4.12
CA GLU A 78 -33.29 33.59 -3.40
C GLU A 78 -33.39 33.78 -1.88
N GLU A 79 -33.90 34.94 -1.43
CA GLU A 79 -34.17 35.22 -0.02
C GLU A 79 -35.15 34.19 0.59
N ALA A 80 -36.13 33.74 -0.20
CA ALA A 80 -37.05 32.70 0.26
C ALA A 80 -36.34 31.35 0.44
N VAL A 81 -35.31 31.02 -0.36
CA VAL A 81 -34.54 29.78 -0.20
C VAL A 81 -33.81 29.74 1.14
N ALA A 82 -33.17 30.85 1.51
CA ALA A 82 -32.47 30.98 2.78
C ALA A 82 -33.44 30.85 3.98
N GLU A 83 -34.62 31.46 3.91
CA GLU A 83 -35.66 31.33 4.95
C GLU A 83 -36.23 29.91 5.07
N HIS A 84 -36.41 29.21 3.95
CA HIS A 84 -36.84 27.82 3.97
C HIS A 84 -35.75 26.91 4.55
N LEU A 85 -34.48 27.12 4.19
CA LEU A 85 -33.36 26.36 4.75
C LEU A 85 -33.21 26.59 6.25
N ALA A 86 -33.31 27.83 6.72
CA ALA A 86 -33.27 28.13 8.16
C ALA A 86 -34.38 27.42 8.93
N ARG A 87 -35.62 27.42 8.40
CA ARG A 87 -36.75 26.69 8.99
C ARG A 87 -36.55 25.18 8.99
N ILE A 88 -35.99 24.62 7.92
CA ILE A 88 -35.65 23.19 7.83
C ILE A 88 -34.62 22.82 8.90
N LEU A 89 -33.56 23.61 9.06
CA LEU A 89 -32.52 23.37 10.06
C LEU A 89 -33.10 23.39 11.48
N VAL A 90 -33.97 24.35 11.80
CA VAL A 90 -34.63 24.43 13.11
C VAL A 90 -35.58 23.25 13.32
N LYS A 91 -36.44 22.93 12.34
CA LYS A 91 -37.43 21.83 12.45
C LYS A 91 -36.79 20.46 12.58
N LEU A 92 -35.63 20.25 11.97
CA LEU A 92 -34.90 18.98 11.99
C LEU A 92 -33.78 18.94 13.02
N GLY A 93 -33.56 20.02 13.79
CA GLY A 93 -32.49 20.13 14.79
C GLY A 93 -31.08 20.07 14.20
N LEU A 94 -30.91 20.52 12.95
CA LEU A 94 -29.66 20.44 12.20
C LEU A 94 -28.84 21.72 12.36
N ARG A 95 -27.52 21.56 12.51
CA ARG A 95 -26.62 22.66 12.87
C ARG A 95 -26.25 23.56 11.70
N ASP A 96 -26.20 23.01 10.49
CA ASP A 96 -25.77 23.72 9.29
C ASP A 96 -26.27 23.03 8.02
N ARG A 97 -26.03 23.68 6.86
CA ARG A 97 -26.36 23.14 5.54
C ARG A 97 -25.76 21.76 5.30
N ALA A 98 -24.57 21.47 5.82
CA ALA A 98 -23.93 20.18 5.64
C ALA A 98 -24.70 19.07 6.37
N ALA A 99 -25.21 19.34 7.58
CA ALA A 99 -26.09 18.45 8.30
C ALA A 99 -27.43 18.23 7.56
N ALA A 100 -27.98 19.27 6.91
CA ALA A 100 -29.16 19.13 6.04
C ALA A 100 -28.92 18.22 4.82
N ILE A 101 -27.75 18.34 4.19
CA ILE A 101 -27.36 17.47 3.06
C ILE A 101 -27.31 16.01 3.52
N VAL A 102 -26.65 15.74 4.65
CA VAL A 102 -26.53 14.39 5.21
C VAL A 102 -27.90 13.81 5.55
N HIS A 103 -28.74 14.59 6.22
CA HIS A 103 -30.10 14.17 6.58
C HIS A 103 -30.98 13.87 5.35
N ALA A 104 -30.85 14.65 4.27
CA ALA A 104 -31.58 14.40 3.02
C ALA A 104 -31.21 13.04 2.39
N PHE A 105 -29.96 12.60 2.52
CA PHE A 105 -29.52 11.28 2.07
C PHE A 105 -29.95 10.16 3.02
N ASP A 106 -29.83 10.37 4.33
CA ASP A 106 -30.20 9.37 5.35
C ASP A 106 -31.70 9.02 5.31
N CYS A 107 -32.54 9.99 4.96
CA CYS A 107 -33.99 9.80 4.80
C CYS A 107 -34.41 9.35 3.39
N GLY A 108 -33.45 9.13 2.47
CA GLY A 108 -33.73 8.69 1.11
C GLY A 108 -34.45 9.72 0.23
N LEU A 109 -34.45 11.01 0.61
CA LEU A 109 -35.06 12.11 -0.16
C LEU A 109 -34.28 12.43 -1.44
N VAL A 110 -33.03 11.97 -1.55
CA VAL A 110 -32.17 12.15 -2.72
C VAL A 110 -31.48 10.83 -3.06
N VAL A 111 -31.65 10.38 -4.30
CA VAL A 111 -30.93 9.24 -4.87
C VAL A 111 -29.80 9.79 -5.76
N PRO A 112 -28.52 9.40 -5.55
CA PRO A 112 -27.41 9.88 -6.37
C PRO A 112 -27.67 9.63 -7.87
N GLY A 113 -27.53 10.67 -8.70
CA GLY A 113 -27.66 10.57 -10.16
C GLY A 113 -28.91 11.22 -10.77
N HIS A 114 -29.84 11.75 -9.97
CA HIS A 114 -31.05 12.44 -10.44
C HIS A 114 -31.08 13.93 -10.02
N GLY A 115 -30.01 14.67 -10.29
CA GLY A 115 -30.04 16.13 -10.30
C GLY A 115 -30.47 16.67 -11.67
N PRO A 116 -31.11 17.86 -11.76
CA PRO A 116 -31.46 18.47 -13.04
C PRO A 116 -30.19 18.68 -13.87
N ARG A 117 -30.12 18.03 -15.04
CA ARG A 117 -29.01 18.19 -15.99
C ARG A 117 -29.09 19.60 -16.58
N THR A 118 -28.22 20.51 -16.16
CA THR A 118 -27.95 21.72 -16.93
C THR A 118 -27.23 21.31 -18.21
N ARG A 119 -27.92 21.41 -19.35
CA ARG A 119 -27.29 21.35 -20.69
C ARG A 119 -26.33 22.53 -20.81
N SER A 120 -25.02 22.30 -20.71
CA SER A 120 -24.02 23.22 -21.25
C SER A 120 -23.70 22.80 -22.69
N ALA A 121 -23.91 23.73 -23.62
CA ALA A 121 -23.71 23.56 -25.05
C ALA A 121 -22.22 23.63 -25.46
N GLY A 122 -21.86 22.86 -26.50
CA GLY A 122 -20.85 23.23 -27.51
C GLY A 122 -19.40 22.76 -27.31
N PRO A 123 -18.72 22.28 -28.37
CA PRO A 123 -17.37 21.72 -28.30
C PRO A 123 -16.30 22.82 -28.32
N VAL A 124 -15.32 22.75 -27.43
CA VAL A 124 -14.15 23.64 -27.51
C VAL A 124 -13.00 22.89 -28.18
N LEU A 125 -12.60 23.40 -29.34
CA LEU A 125 -11.43 22.96 -30.10
C LEU A 125 -10.16 23.01 -29.23
N ARG A 126 -9.29 22.02 -29.44
CA ARG A 126 -7.90 22.03 -28.96
C ARG A 126 -7.15 23.24 -29.53
N ALA A 127 -6.54 24.02 -28.66
CA ALA A 127 -5.40 24.86 -28.99
C ALA A 127 -4.16 24.31 -28.29
N ALA A 128 -3.08 24.13 -29.05
CA ALA A 128 -1.79 23.65 -28.59
C ALA A 128 -0.92 24.80 -28.03
N ALA A 129 0.04 24.38 -27.21
CA ALA A 129 1.26 25.09 -26.81
C ALA A 129 1.14 26.20 -25.74
N GLY A 130 1.22 25.76 -24.48
CA GLY A 130 1.88 26.48 -23.41
C GLY A 130 2.64 25.45 -22.58
N ARG A 131 3.95 25.64 -22.40
CA ARG A 131 4.88 24.75 -21.66
C ARG A 131 4.19 24.29 -20.35
N ALA A 132 3.79 23.02 -20.28
CA ALA A 132 2.97 22.53 -19.19
C ALA A 132 3.75 22.67 -17.88
N ALA A 133 3.24 23.51 -16.98
CA ALA A 133 3.68 23.53 -15.59
C ALA A 133 3.66 22.08 -15.08
N GLY A 134 4.77 21.63 -14.49
CA GLY A 134 4.91 20.27 -13.98
C GLY A 134 3.77 19.90 -13.00
N PRO A 135 3.59 18.60 -12.72
CA PRO A 135 2.51 18.13 -11.86
C PRO A 135 2.56 18.88 -10.52
N LYS A 136 1.49 19.61 -10.21
CA LYS A 136 1.43 20.47 -9.02
C LYS A 136 1.28 19.64 -7.74
N VAL A 137 0.81 18.40 -7.84
CA VAL A 137 0.57 17.50 -6.72
C VAL A 137 1.45 16.27 -6.84
N HIS A 138 2.16 15.94 -5.77
CA HIS A 138 2.93 14.71 -5.64
C HIS A 138 2.28 13.83 -4.58
N ILE A 139 2.06 12.55 -4.89
CA ILE A 139 1.54 11.55 -3.98
C ILE A 139 2.65 10.52 -3.71
N SER A 140 2.88 10.25 -2.44
CA SER A 140 3.82 9.21 -2.00
C SER A 140 3.05 8.01 -1.45
N VAL A 141 3.23 6.85 -2.08
CA VAL A 141 2.68 5.55 -1.67
C VAL A 141 3.78 4.57 -1.25
N LEU A 142 5.05 4.87 -1.50
CA LEU A 142 6.20 4.04 -1.10
C LEU A 142 6.59 4.26 0.38
N GLY A 143 5.60 4.38 1.25
CA GLY A 143 5.72 4.70 2.67
C GLY A 143 4.34 5.01 3.26
N PRO A 144 4.25 5.71 4.41
CA PRO A 144 2.99 6.28 4.86
C PRO A 144 2.42 7.20 3.78
N LEU A 145 1.12 7.10 3.50
CA LEU A 145 0.50 7.89 2.43
C LEU A 145 0.66 9.38 2.70
N ARG A 146 1.25 10.09 1.74
CA ARG A 146 1.42 11.54 1.80
C ARG A 146 1.02 12.14 0.47
N ALA A 147 0.52 13.36 0.52
CA ALA A 147 0.41 14.20 -0.66
C ALA A 147 0.96 15.58 -0.34
N CYS A 148 1.69 16.17 -1.27
CA CYS A 148 2.15 17.55 -1.17
C CYS A 148 1.87 18.32 -2.45
N ARG A 149 1.68 19.63 -2.29
CA ARG A 149 1.52 20.59 -3.38
C ARG A 149 2.55 21.69 -3.21
N ASP A 150 3.40 21.88 -4.21
CA ASP A 150 4.50 22.86 -4.17
C ASP A 150 5.32 22.74 -2.86
N GLY A 151 5.60 21.50 -2.43
CA GLY A 151 6.31 21.18 -1.20
C GLY A 151 5.48 21.26 0.10
N ARG A 152 4.24 21.77 0.07
CA ARG A 152 3.37 21.86 1.25
C ARG A 152 2.53 20.60 1.45
N PRO A 153 2.51 19.98 2.64
CA PRO A 153 1.71 18.78 2.89
C PRO A 153 0.21 19.09 2.82
N LEU A 154 -0.55 18.18 2.23
CA LEU A 154 -2.01 18.23 2.15
C LEU A 154 -2.65 17.35 3.22
N ASN A 155 -3.76 17.81 3.81
CA ASN A 155 -4.53 17.00 4.75
C ASN A 155 -5.44 16.04 3.99
N LEU A 156 -5.11 14.75 4.03
CA LEU A 156 -5.84 13.69 3.31
C LEU A 156 -7.01 13.11 4.09
N GLY A 157 -7.32 13.62 5.28
CA GLY A 157 -8.37 13.12 6.14
C GLY A 157 -8.01 11.79 6.83
N HIS A 158 -9.02 11.04 7.24
CA HIS A 158 -8.86 9.78 7.98
C HIS A 158 -8.39 8.61 7.07
N LEU A 159 -7.97 7.51 7.69
CA LEU A 159 -7.33 6.35 7.01
C LEU A 159 -8.16 5.74 5.87
N ARG A 160 -9.49 5.61 6.01
CA ARG A 160 -10.34 5.14 4.89
C ARG A 160 -10.40 6.09 3.69
N GLN A 161 -10.36 7.40 3.91
CA GLN A 161 -10.29 8.38 2.82
C GLN A 161 -8.93 8.32 2.12
N GLN A 162 -7.87 8.16 2.92
CA GLN A 162 -6.51 7.92 2.43
C GLN A 162 -6.41 6.63 1.59
N ALA A 163 -7.03 5.54 2.04
CA ALA A 163 -7.06 4.26 1.31
C ALA A 163 -7.71 4.38 -0.08
N VAL A 164 -8.80 5.14 -0.20
CA VAL A 164 -9.41 5.45 -1.51
C VAL A 164 -8.45 6.20 -2.43
N LEU A 165 -7.69 7.17 -1.90
CA LEU A 165 -6.69 7.88 -2.69
C LEU A 165 -5.53 6.96 -3.10
N ALA A 166 -5.06 6.10 -2.19
CA ALA A 166 -4.02 5.12 -2.48
C ALA A 166 -4.46 4.18 -3.60
N ALA A 167 -5.71 3.71 -3.59
CA ALA A 167 -6.25 2.88 -4.66
C ALA A 167 -6.20 3.57 -6.03
N LEU A 168 -6.64 4.82 -6.10
CA LEU A 168 -6.58 5.63 -7.32
C LEU A 168 -5.14 5.89 -7.78
N ALA A 169 -4.19 6.06 -6.84
CA ALA A 169 -2.78 6.32 -7.14
C ALA A 169 -2.03 5.07 -7.60
N LEU A 170 -2.29 3.92 -6.98
CA LEU A 170 -1.65 2.63 -7.33
C LEU A 170 -2.18 2.05 -8.65
N CYS A 171 -3.41 2.40 -9.03
CA CYS A 171 -4.00 2.09 -10.33
C CYS A 171 -3.88 3.24 -11.35
N ALA A 172 -2.82 4.06 -11.26
CA ALA A 172 -2.62 5.23 -12.11
C ALA A 172 -2.85 4.92 -13.60
N GLY A 173 -3.65 5.76 -14.27
CA GLY A 173 -4.00 5.61 -15.68
C GLY A 173 -5.20 4.71 -15.97
N ARG A 174 -5.70 3.93 -15.00
CA ARG A 174 -6.95 3.18 -15.11
C ARG A 174 -8.11 3.90 -14.44
N THR A 175 -9.33 3.60 -14.88
CA THR A 175 -10.56 4.01 -14.17
C THR A 175 -10.96 2.90 -13.22
N LEU A 176 -11.12 3.22 -11.95
CA LEU A 176 -11.67 2.30 -10.96
C LEU A 176 -13.17 2.57 -10.80
N SER A 177 -13.97 1.54 -10.97
CA SER A 177 -15.39 1.57 -10.64
C SER A 177 -15.60 1.77 -9.14
N GLN A 178 -16.82 2.17 -8.79
CA GLN A 178 -17.21 2.29 -7.40
C GLN A 178 -17.13 0.95 -6.66
N GLN A 179 -17.49 -0.15 -7.33
CA GLN A 179 -17.45 -1.48 -6.73
C GLN A 179 -16.00 -1.91 -6.46
N GLU A 180 -15.09 -1.70 -7.42
CA GLU A 180 -13.65 -1.96 -7.20
C GLU A 180 -13.11 -1.16 -6.02
N LEU A 181 -13.45 0.14 -5.90
CA LEU A 181 -13.03 0.94 -4.75
C LEU A 181 -13.64 0.45 -3.42
N LEU A 182 -14.85 -0.12 -3.44
CA LEU A 182 -15.46 -0.72 -2.27
C LEU A 182 -14.72 -2.01 -1.88
N ASP A 183 -14.49 -2.90 -2.85
CA ASP A 183 -13.83 -4.18 -2.63
C ASP A 183 -12.36 -3.98 -2.17
N ASP A 184 -11.65 -3.03 -2.77
CA ASP A 184 -10.24 -2.74 -2.49
C ASP A 184 -10.00 -2.18 -1.08
N VAL A 185 -10.96 -1.39 -0.55
CA VAL A 185 -10.81 -0.69 0.74
C VAL A 185 -11.58 -1.35 1.88
N TRP A 186 -12.71 -2.01 1.59
CA TRP A 186 -13.57 -2.65 2.59
C TRP A 186 -13.62 -4.18 2.49
N GLY A 187 -13.29 -4.76 1.33
CA GLY A 187 -13.34 -6.21 1.14
C GLY A 187 -14.72 -6.79 1.44
N MET A 188 -14.75 -7.81 2.31
CA MET A 188 -15.97 -8.55 2.65
C MET A 188 -16.89 -7.80 3.62
N GLU A 189 -16.48 -6.64 4.14
CA GLU A 189 -17.26 -5.82 5.08
C GLU A 189 -17.57 -4.42 4.52
N PRO A 190 -18.29 -4.33 3.37
CA PRO A 190 -18.66 -3.05 2.80
C PRO A 190 -19.65 -2.31 3.70
N PRO A 191 -19.63 -0.96 3.68
CA PRO A 191 -20.63 -0.17 4.38
C PRO A 191 -22.01 -0.36 3.74
N VAL A 192 -23.06 -0.27 4.55
CA VAL A 192 -24.47 -0.43 4.11
C VAL A 192 -24.85 0.57 3.02
N ALA A 193 -24.26 1.77 3.05
CA ALA A 193 -24.45 2.81 2.05
C ALA A 193 -23.18 3.01 1.20
N ASN A 194 -23.37 3.50 -0.01
CA ASN A 194 -22.26 3.86 -0.89
C ASN A 194 -21.54 5.13 -0.41
N VAL A 195 -20.41 4.95 0.26
CA VAL A 195 -19.59 6.02 0.83
C VAL A 195 -18.53 6.61 -0.13
N VAL A 196 -18.27 5.94 -1.25
CA VAL A 196 -17.18 6.32 -2.18
C VAL A 196 -17.32 7.75 -2.71
N PRO A 197 -18.51 8.22 -3.17
CA PRO A 197 -18.67 9.60 -3.64
C PRO A 197 -18.32 10.65 -2.58
N VAL A 198 -18.60 10.39 -1.29
CA VAL A 198 -18.30 11.30 -0.18
C VAL A 198 -16.78 11.44 0.02
N TYR A 199 -16.05 10.33 -0.02
CA TYR A 199 -14.59 10.36 0.08
C TYR A 199 -13.96 11.03 -1.12
N VAL A 200 -14.45 10.75 -2.34
CA VAL A 200 -13.98 11.44 -3.55
C VAL A 200 -14.23 12.94 -3.44
N TYR A 201 -15.40 13.38 -3.00
CA TYR A 201 -15.68 14.81 -2.80
C TYR A 201 -14.69 15.47 -1.82
N ARG A 202 -14.40 14.84 -0.68
CA ARG A 202 -13.43 15.35 0.31
C ARG A 202 -12.01 15.37 -0.23
N LEU A 203 -11.61 14.33 -0.98
CA LEU A 203 -10.31 14.27 -1.63
C LEU A 203 -10.18 15.35 -2.70
N ARG A 204 -11.20 15.58 -3.54
CA ARG A 204 -11.21 16.68 -4.52
C ARG A 204 -11.02 18.03 -3.85
N LYS A 205 -11.67 18.26 -2.70
CA LYS A 205 -11.49 19.49 -1.92
C LYS A 205 -10.06 19.61 -1.37
N SER A 206 -9.45 18.51 -0.97
CA SER A 206 -8.11 18.48 -0.39
C SER A 206 -7.00 18.59 -1.44
N LEU A 207 -7.25 18.12 -2.67
CA LEU A 207 -6.31 18.05 -3.78
C LEU A 207 -6.49 19.16 -4.83
N ARG A 208 -7.23 20.24 -4.53
CA ARG A 208 -7.54 21.30 -5.53
C ARG A 208 -6.29 21.89 -6.20
N LEU A 209 -6.39 22.11 -7.52
CA LEU A 209 -5.38 22.78 -8.33
C LEU A 209 -5.67 24.30 -8.37
N GLY A 210 -5.23 25.03 -7.34
CA GLY A 210 -5.49 26.48 -7.23
C GLY A 210 -6.96 26.81 -6.92
N ASP A 211 -7.40 28.02 -7.28
CA ASP A 211 -8.76 28.52 -7.02
C ASP A 211 -9.78 28.18 -8.12
N GLY A 212 -9.36 27.47 -9.16
CA GLY A 212 -10.21 27.01 -10.26
C GLY A 212 -11.01 25.73 -9.92
N PRO A 213 -11.96 25.34 -10.78
CA PRO A 213 -12.76 24.11 -10.63
C PRO A 213 -11.98 22.81 -10.93
N ASP A 214 -10.69 22.91 -11.26
CA ASP A 214 -9.88 21.79 -11.73
C ASP A 214 -9.64 20.77 -10.60
N SER A 215 -10.31 19.64 -10.76
CA SER A 215 -10.25 18.51 -9.84
C SER A 215 -9.22 17.50 -10.30
N VAL A 216 -8.30 17.14 -9.40
CA VAL A 216 -7.29 16.09 -9.62
C VAL A 216 -7.91 14.69 -9.81
N ILE A 217 -9.14 14.48 -9.32
CA ILE A 217 -9.88 13.23 -9.49
C ILE A 217 -11.05 13.50 -10.45
N GLU A 218 -11.10 12.84 -11.60
CA GLU A 218 -12.23 12.94 -12.52
C GLU A 218 -13.20 11.78 -12.36
N HIS A 219 -14.46 12.01 -12.72
CA HIS A 219 -15.48 10.97 -12.80
C HIS A 219 -15.62 10.60 -14.28
N ALA A 220 -15.08 9.44 -14.66
CA ALA A 220 -15.24 8.88 -15.99
C ALA A 220 -16.57 8.11 -16.09
N ARG A 221 -16.93 7.63 -17.29
CA ARG A 221 -18.26 7.03 -17.58
C ARG A 221 -18.70 5.94 -16.58
N HIS A 222 -17.76 5.23 -15.93
CA HIS A 222 -18.07 4.12 -15.01
C HIS A 222 -17.25 4.14 -13.70
N GLY A 223 -16.66 5.28 -13.31
CA GLY A 223 -15.84 5.31 -12.10
C GLY A 223 -14.97 6.54 -11.93
N TYR A 224 -13.93 6.39 -11.12
CA TYR A 224 -13.02 7.45 -10.72
C TYR A 224 -11.59 7.16 -11.18
N ARG A 225 -10.86 8.21 -11.55
CA ARG A 225 -9.41 8.14 -11.80
C ARG A 225 -8.71 9.45 -11.48
N LEU A 226 -7.41 9.38 -11.25
CA LEU A 226 -6.56 10.57 -11.24
C LEU A 226 -6.41 11.11 -12.66
N VAL A 227 -6.47 12.44 -12.80
CA VAL A 227 -6.26 13.12 -14.08
C VAL A 227 -4.81 12.90 -14.52
N PRO A 228 -4.57 12.34 -15.72
CA PRO A 228 -3.22 12.12 -16.22
C PRO A 228 -2.39 13.41 -16.27
N GLY A 229 -1.17 13.36 -15.76
CA GLY A 229 -0.25 14.51 -15.71
C GLY A 229 -0.59 15.57 -14.65
N ALA A 230 -1.73 15.47 -13.96
CA ALA A 230 -2.05 16.36 -12.84
C ALA A 230 -1.35 15.95 -11.53
N VAL A 231 -0.97 14.67 -11.44
CA VAL A 231 -0.34 14.06 -10.26
C VAL A 231 0.90 13.31 -10.67
N ASP A 232 1.96 13.50 -9.90
CA ASP A 232 3.11 12.59 -9.88
C ASP A 232 2.97 11.60 -8.72
N VAL A 233 3.19 10.32 -8.98
CA VAL A 233 3.12 9.26 -7.97
C VAL A 233 4.48 8.60 -7.89
N ASP A 234 5.06 8.55 -6.69
CA ASP A 234 6.42 8.03 -6.46
C ASP A 234 6.61 6.58 -6.96
N VAL A 235 5.56 5.74 -6.95
CA VAL A 235 5.62 4.39 -7.55
C VAL A 235 5.88 4.42 -9.05
N ALA A 236 5.27 5.34 -9.79
CA ALA A 236 5.51 5.48 -11.23
C ALA A 236 6.94 5.96 -11.49
N ARG A 237 7.40 6.94 -10.70
CA ARG A 237 8.78 7.42 -10.76
C ARG A 237 9.81 6.32 -10.43
N MET A 238 9.51 5.47 -9.45
CA MET A 238 10.33 4.32 -9.10
C MET A 238 10.43 3.33 -10.27
N GLU A 239 9.31 3.04 -10.94
CA GLU A 239 9.29 2.12 -12.08
C GLU A 239 10.06 2.68 -13.30
N GLU A 240 10.00 3.99 -13.53
CA GLU A 240 10.85 4.68 -14.52
C GLU A 240 12.33 4.51 -14.20
N LEU A 241 12.75 4.81 -12.97
CA LEU A 241 14.15 4.67 -12.54
C LEU A 241 14.65 3.23 -12.66
N VAL A 242 13.82 2.24 -12.35
CA VAL A 242 14.17 0.82 -12.54
C VAL A 242 14.32 0.48 -14.02
N THR A 243 13.45 1.02 -14.88
CA THR A 243 13.54 0.83 -16.33
C THR A 243 14.82 1.47 -16.89
N ASP A 244 15.13 2.69 -16.47
CA ASP A 244 16.33 3.43 -16.87
C ASP A 244 17.60 2.71 -16.39
N SER A 245 17.61 2.17 -15.17
CA SER A 245 18.75 1.39 -14.66
C SER A 245 19.03 0.15 -15.52
N ALA A 246 18.00 -0.52 -16.02
CA ALA A 246 18.13 -1.64 -16.94
C ALA A 246 18.55 -1.20 -18.35
N GLY A 247 18.26 0.05 -18.73
CA GLY A 247 18.80 0.71 -19.92
C GLY A 247 20.30 0.97 -19.80
N ALA A 248 20.73 1.55 -18.68
CA ALA A 248 22.12 1.85 -18.38
C ALA A 248 23.01 0.59 -18.36
N ASP A 249 22.55 -0.52 -17.76
CA ASP A 249 23.29 -1.78 -17.79
C ASP A 249 23.48 -2.32 -19.23
N ARG A 250 22.45 -2.23 -20.07
CA ARG A 250 22.55 -2.62 -21.50
C ARG A 250 23.48 -1.71 -22.29
N ALA A 251 23.60 -0.45 -21.91
CA ALA A 251 24.54 0.50 -22.49
C ALA A 251 25.99 0.30 -22.00
N GLY A 252 26.22 -0.61 -21.04
CA GLY A 252 27.54 -0.85 -20.46
C GLY A 252 27.93 0.18 -19.40
N GLU A 253 26.95 0.85 -18.78
CA GLU A 253 27.14 1.88 -17.76
C GLU A 253 26.66 1.40 -16.37
N PRO A 254 27.29 0.39 -15.75
CA PRO A 254 26.84 -0.17 -14.48
C PRO A 254 26.87 0.81 -13.31
N ALA A 255 27.76 1.83 -13.35
CA ALA A 255 27.80 2.88 -12.33
C ALA A 255 26.52 3.74 -12.33
N GLU A 256 26.01 4.05 -13.53
CA GLU A 256 24.76 4.77 -13.69
C GLU A 256 23.57 3.90 -13.28
N ALA A 257 23.60 2.61 -13.61
CA ALA A 257 22.59 1.66 -13.15
C ALA A 257 22.51 1.57 -11.62
N VAL A 258 23.65 1.57 -10.91
CA VAL A 258 23.70 1.64 -9.44
C VAL A 258 23.11 2.95 -8.91
N ARG A 259 23.46 4.09 -9.52
CA ARG A 259 22.94 5.41 -9.13
C ARG A 259 21.41 5.46 -9.25
N LEU A 260 20.87 5.01 -10.38
CA LEU A 260 19.42 4.98 -10.65
C LEU A 260 18.68 4.06 -9.67
N CYS A 261 19.24 2.88 -9.36
CA CYS A 261 18.68 2.03 -8.31
C CYS A 261 18.71 2.68 -6.93
N ALA A 262 19.80 3.38 -6.57
CA ALA A 262 19.88 4.09 -5.30
C ALA A 262 18.82 5.21 -5.19
N GLU A 263 18.57 5.94 -6.28
CA GLU A 263 17.47 6.93 -6.35
C GLU A 263 16.11 6.28 -6.20
N ALA A 264 15.87 5.14 -6.86
CA ALA A 264 14.62 4.40 -6.73
C ALA A 264 14.39 3.93 -5.28
N LEU A 265 15.44 3.45 -4.61
CA LEU A 265 15.37 3.02 -3.21
C LEU A 265 15.15 4.18 -2.24
N ALA A 266 15.65 5.38 -2.53
CA ALA A 266 15.45 6.57 -1.71
C ALA A 266 13.98 7.08 -1.70
N LEU A 267 13.15 6.60 -2.63
CA LEU A 267 11.71 6.86 -2.63
C LEU A 267 10.98 6.05 -1.56
N PHE A 268 11.53 4.89 -1.15
CA PHE A 268 10.95 4.07 -0.08
C PHE A 268 11.23 4.70 1.28
N ARG A 269 10.18 5.16 1.97
CA ARG A 269 10.28 5.92 3.23
C ARG A 269 9.39 5.32 4.32
N GLY A 270 10.02 4.59 5.24
CA GLY A 270 9.32 3.96 6.36
C GLY A 270 8.48 2.76 5.92
N GLU A 271 7.47 2.41 6.73
CA GLU A 271 6.58 1.29 6.45
C GLU A 271 5.65 1.62 5.27
N LEU A 272 5.58 0.71 4.30
CA LEU A 272 4.77 0.84 3.09
C LEU A 272 3.29 0.93 3.45
N LEU A 273 2.59 1.95 2.95
CA LEU A 273 1.16 2.17 3.16
C LEU A 273 0.75 2.10 4.64
N ALA A 274 1.63 2.56 5.54
CA ALA A 274 1.47 2.41 6.99
C ALA A 274 0.08 2.86 7.47
N GLY A 275 -0.60 1.97 8.20
CA GLY A 275 -1.92 2.23 8.78
C GLY A 275 -3.09 2.23 7.80
N LEU A 276 -2.88 2.06 6.48
CA LEU A 276 -3.98 1.99 5.53
C LEU A 276 -4.70 0.63 5.61
N PRO A 277 -6.04 0.64 5.79
CA PRO A 277 -6.84 -0.58 5.81
C PRO A 277 -7.18 -1.07 4.40
N GLY A 278 -7.65 -2.31 4.34
CA GLY A 278 -8.32 -2.88 3.17
C GLY A 278 -7.44 -3.85 2.38
N PRO A 279 -8.08 -4.76 1.61
CA PRO A 279 -7.38 -5.80 0.84
C PRO A 279 -6.29 -5.26 -0.10
N LEU A 280 -6.55 -4.12 -0.77
CA LEU A 280 -5.59 -3.55 -1.71
C LEU A 280 -4.30 -3.10 -0.99
N ALA A 281 -4.43 -2.45 0.17
CA ALA A 281 -3.27 -1.98 0.92
C ALA A 281 -2.40 -3.14 1.41
N GLU A 282 -3.01 -4.28 1.78
CA GLU A 282 -2.30 -5.50 2.17
C GLU A 282 -1.56 -6.14 0.99
N LEU A 283 -2.26 -6.30 -0.14
CA LEU A 283 -1.68 -6.84 -1.37
C LEU A 283 -0.51 -5.98 -1.86
N GLU A 284 -0.68 -4.66 -1.88
CA GLU A 284 0.32 -3.73 -2.37
C GLU A 284 1.51 -3.61 -1.41
N ARG A 285 1.32 -3.76 -0.10
CA ARG A 285 2.44 -3.91 0.85
C ARG A 285 3.32 -5.09 0.50
N MET A 286 2.72 -6.25 0.21
CA MET A 286 3.49 -7.44 -0.20
C MET A 286 4.20 -7.21 -1.53
N ARG A 287 3.47 -6.74 -2.56
CA ARG A 287 4.01 -6.50 -3.91
C ARG A 287 5.17 -5.51 -3.90
N LEU A 288 5.02 -4.38 -3.19
CA LEU A 288 6.03 -3.33 -3.12
C LEU A 288 7.23 -3.73 -2.25
N THR A 289 7.05 -4.58 -1.24
CA THR A 289 8.16 -5.16 -0.47
C THR A 289 9.04 -6.03 -1.36
N GLU A 290 8.44 -6.96 -2.10
CA GLU A 290 9.17 -7.79 -3.06
C GLU A 290 9.83 -6.95 -4.15
N ARG A 291 9.15 -5.90 -4.63
CA ARG A 291 9.72 -4.95 -5.60
C ARG A 291 10.96 -4.25 -5.04
N ARG A 292 10.91 -3.77 -3.79
CA ARG A 292 12.06 -3.14 -3.12
C ARG A 292 13.24 -4.11 -3.03
N ILE A 293 13.01 -5.36 -2.61
CA ILE A 293 14.05 -6.39 -2.52
C ILE A 293 14.70 -6.64 -3.88
N ALA A 294 13.90 -6.72 -4.95
CA ALA A 294 14.42 -6.91 -6.31
C ALA A 294 15.32 -5.75 -6.76
N ILE A 295 14.98 -4.50 -6.40
CA ILE A 295 15.80 -3.32 -6.72
C ILE A 295 17.13 -3.38 -5.94
N VAL A 296 17.08 -3.72 -4.65
CA VAL A 296 18.29 -3.91 -3.82
C VAL A 296 19.20 -4.99 -4.42
N GLN A 297 18.64 -6.14 -4.81
CA GLN A 297 19.41 -7.23 -5.42
C GLN A 297 20.12 -6.78 -6.70
N ARG A 298 19.44 -6.05 -7.59
CA ARG A 298 20.04 -5.54 -8.84
C ARG A 298 21.15 -4.54 -8.58
N LYS A 299 20.93 -3.60 -7.65
CA LYS A 299 21.96 -2.64 -7.22
C LYS A 299 23.21 -3.36 -6.73
N LEU A 300 23.04 -4.34 -5.83
CA LEU A 300 24.13 -5.12 -5.26
C LEU A 300 24.89 -5.94 -6.31
N GLU A 301 24.18 -6.53 -7.27
CA GLU A 301 24.81 -7.26 -8.38
C GLU A 301 25.72 -6.35 -9.21
N TRP A 302 25.27 -5.13 -9.52
CA TRP A 302 26.10 -4.15 -10.25
C TRP A 302 27.26 -3.61 -9.41
N GLN A 303 27.07 -3.36 -8.11
CA GLN A 303 28.16 -2.98 -7.21
C GLN A 303 29.26 -4.06 -7.16
N LEU A 304 28.88 -5.34 -7.08
CA LEU A 304 29.82 -6.46 -7.14
C LEU A 304 30.54 -6.54 -8.50
N ARG A 305 29.87 -6.22 -9.61
CA ARG A 305 30.49 -6.14 -10.95
C ARG A 305 31.49 -4.99 -11.06
N LEU A 306 31.23 -3.87 -10.37
CA LEU A 306 32.11 -2.69 -10.30
C LEU A 306 33.30 -2.87 -9.36
N GLY A 307 33.40 -4.00 -8.65
CA GLY A 307 34.45 -4.23 -7.65
C GLY A 307 34.24 -3.46 -6.34
N GLN A 308 33.05 -2.90 -6.12
CA GLN A 308 32.65 -2.22 -4.87
C GLN A 308 32.27 -3.25 -3.79
N GLU A 309 33.12 -4.27 -3.59
CA GLU A 309 32.77 -5.47 -2.82
C GLU A 309 32.56 -5.18 -1.33
N SER A 310 33.35 -4.28 -0.74
CA SER A 310 33.22 -3.93 0.68
C SER A 310 31.87 -3.27 1.01
N GLU A 311 31.43 -2.34 0.15
CA GLU A 311 30.14 -1.65 0.28
C GLU A 311 28.98 -2.62 0.05
N ALA A 312 29.07 -3.44 -1.01
CA ALA A 312 28.06 -4.44 -1.34
C ALA A 312 27.90 -5.50 -0.24
N ILE A 313 29.00 -5.96 0.38
CA ILE A 313 28.94 -6.92 1.49
C ILE A 313 28.28 -6.31 2.71
N ALA A 314 28.62 -5.05 3.06
CA ALA A 314 28.00 -4.37 4.20
C ALA A 314 26.48 -4.21 4.01
N GLU A 315 26.05 -3.80 2.81
CA GLU A 315 24.63 -3.68 2.46
C GLU A 315 23.94 -5.04 2.39
N LEU A 316 24.58 -6.08 1.84
CA LEU A 316 24.08 -7.46 1.84
C LEU A 316 23.85 -8.01 3.25
N PHE A 317 24.74 -7.71 4.20
CA PHE A 317 24.55 -8.09 5.60
C PHE A 317 23.31 -7.43 6.20
N ALA A 318 23.14 -6.12 5.99
CA ALA A 318 21.99 -5.38 6.51
C ALA A 318 20.67 -5.92 5.95
N VAL A 319 20.54 -6.02 4.63
CA VAL A 319 19.29 -6.49 4.00
C VAL A 319 19.01 -7.97 4.29
N SER A 320 20.04 -8.80 4.45
CA SER A 320 19.86 -10.21 4.83
C SER A 320 19.41 -10.36 6.29
N ALA A 321 19.77 -9.41 7.17
CA ALA A 321 19.26 -9.38 8.54
C ALA A 321 17.80 -8.92 8.61
N GLU A 322 17.39 -7.99 7.74
CA GLU A 322 16.00 -7.54 7.59
C GLU A 322 15.11 -8.62 6.95
N HIS A 323 15.66 -9.40 6.02
CA HIS A 323 14.93 -10.45 5.28
C HIS A 323 15.60 -11.83 5.45
N PRO A 324 15.59 -12.41 6.67
CA PRO A 324 16.39 -13.60 6.99
C PRO A 324 15.90 -14.88 6.31
N LEU A 325 14.68 -14.90 5.76
CA LEU A 325 14.12 -16.00 4.97
C LEU A 325 14.37 -15.85 3.46
N ASN A 326 14.99 -14.75 3.01
CA ASN A 326 15.26 -14.52 1.60
C ASN A 326 16.54 -15.24 1.16
N GLU A 327 16.37 -16.48 0.69
CA GLU A 327 17.47 -17.32 0.22
C GLU A 327 18.32 -16.72 -0.92
N PRO A 328 17.77 -16.00 -1.92
CA PRO A 328 18.57 -15.30 -2.91
C PRO A 328 19.58 -14.30 -2.31
N LEU A 329 19.14 -13.47 -1.35
CA LEU A 329 20.03 -12.52 -0.65
C LEU A 329 21.12 -13.25 0.13
N ALA A 330 20.76 -14.32 0.85
CA ALA A 330 21.72 -15.16 1.56
C ALA A 330 22.75 -15.77 0.59
N ALA A 331 22.31 -16.28 -0.57
CA ALA A 331 23.21 -16.84 -1.59
C ALA A 331 24.15 -15.79 -2.19
N MET A 332 23.67 -14.56 -2.43
CA MET A 332 24.53 -13.44 -2.87
C MET A 332 25.58 -13.09 -1.82
N LEU A 333 25.19 -12.96 -0.54
CA LEU A 333 26.10 -12.71 0.57
C LEU A 333 27.16 -13.81 0.69
N MET A 334 26.75 -15.09 0.62
CA MET A 334 27.68 -16.23 0.64
C MET A 334 28.71 -16.15 -0.49
N ARG A 335 28.30 -15.83 -1.72
CA ARG A 335 29.19 -15.70 -2.87
C ARG A 335 30.16 -14.53 -2.69
N ALA A 336 29.68 -13.38 -2.25
CA ALA A 336 30.50 -12.19 -2.05
C ALA A 336 31.56 -12.41 -0.95
N LEU A 337 31.16 -13.00 0.18
CA LEU A 337 32.07 -13.35 1.28
C LEU A 337 33.13 -14.35 0.85
N TYR A 338 32.74 -15.41 0.13
CA TYR A 338 33.68 -16.41 -0.35
C TYR A 338 34.74 -15.82 -1.30
N ARG A 339 34.33 -14.96 -2.24
CA ARG A 339 35.25 -14.25 -3.15
C ARG A 339 36.27 -13.37 -2.42
N ASN A 340 35.90 -12.86 -1.25
CA ASN A 340 36.77 -12.04 -0.39
C ASN A 340 37.62 -12.89 0.59
N GLY A 341 37.72 -14.20 0.37
CA GLY A 341 38.48 -15.11 1.24
C GLY A 341 37.81 -15.40 2.59
N ARG A 342 36.59 -14.91 2.81
CA ARG A 342 35.84 -15.07 4.07
C ARG A 342 34.97 -16.32 4.03
N GLN A 343 35.58 -17.47 3.75
CA GLN A 343 34.87 -18.75 3.60
C GLN A 343 34.08 -19.14 4.86
N ALA A 344 34.65 -18.95 6.05
CA ALA A 344 33.98 -19.28 7.31
C ALA A 344 32.69 -18.47 7.50
N ASP A 345 32.72 -17.17 7.17
CA ASP A 345 31.54 -16.29 7.26
C ASP A 345 30.48 -16.68 6.24
N ALA A 346 30.87 -17.10 5.03
CA ALA A 346 29.95 -17.58 4.01
C ALA A 346 29.21 -18.86 4.47
N LEU A 347 29.92 -19.81 5.08
CA LEU A 347 29.30 -21.02 5.65
C LEU A 347 28.41 -20.69 6.86
N ALA A 348 28.81 -19.74 7.69
CA ALA A 348 27.99 -19.27 8.80
C ALA A 348 26.67 -18.61 8.34
N ALA A 349 26.69 -17.87 7.22
CA ALA A 349 25.50 -17.29 6.60
C ALA A 349 24.51 -18.38 6.12
N PHE A 350 25.02 -19.46 5.52
CA PHE A 350 24.21 -20.62 5.15
C PHE A 350 23.53 -21.25 6.37
N ASP A 351 24.30 -21.54 7.42
CA ASP A 351 23.78 -22.20 8.62
C ASP A 351 22.77 -21.35 9.39
N ARG A 352 22.93 -20.02 9.37
CA ARG A 352 21.95 -19.09 9.94
C ARG A 352 20.63 -19.15 9.16
N THR A 353 20.69 -19.06 7.84
CA THR A 353 19.52 -19.08 6.95
C THR A 353 18.80 -20.43 7.05
N ARG A 354 19.56 -21.54 7.02
CA ARG A 354 19.03 -22.91 7.17
C ARG A 354 18.27 -23.10 8.48
N ARG A 355 18.82 -22.63 9.60
CA ARG A 355 18.16 -22.71 10.91
C ARG A 355 16.87 -21.90 10.89
N ARG A 356 16.91 -20.67 10.39
CA ARG A 356 15.72 -19.81 10.32
C ARG A 356 14.59 -20.43 9.49
N LEU A 357 14.89 -20.99 8.33
CA LEU A 357 13.91 -21.69 7.49
C LEU A 357 13.29 -22.91 8.19
N ALA A 358 14.11 -23.68 8.90
CA ALA A 358 13.63 -24.84 9.66
C ALA A 358 12.75 -24.40 10.86
N ASP A 359 13.19 -23.39 11.59
CA ASP A 359 12.53 -22.94 12.82
C ASP A 359 11.20 -22.20 12.53
N GLU A 360 11.14 -21.39 11.46
CA GLU A 360 9.96 -20.55 11.17
C GLU A 360 8.98 -21.17 10.18
N LEU A 361 9.49 -21.92 9.19
CA LEU A 361 8.67 -22.48 8.11
C LEU A 361 8.64 -24.01 8.11
N GLY A 362 9.50 -24.68 8.88
CA GLY A 362 9.61 -26.14 8.86
C GLY A 362 10.15 -26.70 7.54
N VAL A 363 10.84 -25.87 6.73
CA VAL A 363 11.32 -26.25 5.39
C VAL A 363 12.84 -26.32 5.33
N LEU A 364 13.34 -27.10 4.37
CA LEU A 364 14.76 -27.16 4.05
C LEU A 364 15.16 -26.02 3.07
N PRO A 365 16.43 -25.57 3.09
CA PRO A 365 16.95 -24.62 2.10
C PRO A 365 16.69 -25.05 0.67
N SER A 366 16.35 -24.12 -0.21
CA SER A 366 16.18 -24.32 -1.66
C SER A 366 17.40 -24.96 -2.33
N GLN A 367 17.18 -25.49 -3.54
CA GLN A 367 18.25 -26.05 -4.35
C GLN A 367 19.34 -25.02 -4.68
N MET A 368 18.97 -23.75 -4.88
CA MET A 368 19.89 -22.66 -5.15
C MET A 368 20.85 -22.46 -3.98
N LEU A 369 20.32 -22.28 -2.76
CA LEU A 369 21.14 -22.05 -1.57
C LEU A 369 22.06 -23.26 -1.27
N ARG A 370 21.54 -24.49 -1.42
CA ARG A 370 22.33 -25.72 -1.29
C ARG A 370 23.41 -25.87 -2.37
N ARG A 371 23.19 -25.35 -3.59
CA ARG A 371 24.21 -25.35 -4.66
C ARG A 371 25.34 -24.39 -4.31
N THR A 372 25.01 -23.18 -3.86
CA THR A 372 26.00 -22.19 -3.41
C THR A 372 26.85 -22.74 -2.27
N HIS A 373 26.23 -23.38 -1.28
CA HIS A 373 26.95 -24.04 -0.18
C HIS A 373 27.93 -25.12 -0.67
N ARG A 374 27.49 -26.02 -1.55
CA ARG A 374 28.33 -27.09 -2.10
C ARG A 374 29.51 -26.56 -2.93
N MET A 375 29.29 -25.51 -3.71
CA MET A 375 30.35 -24.84 -4.47
C MET A 375 31.44 -24.28 -3.53
N ILE A 376 31.04 -23.62 -2.45
CA ILE A 376 31.98 -23.08 -1.44
C ILE A 376 32.77 -24.20 -0.75
N LEU A 377 32.13 -25.32 -0.42
CA LEU A 377 32.82 -26.47 0.18
C LEU A 377 33.85 -27.11 -0.75
N ARG A 378 33.63 -27.06 -2.07
CA ARG A 378 34.53 -27.64 -3.07
C ARG A 378 35.70 -26.75 -3.45
N GLY A 379 35.64 -25.47 -3.10
CA GLY A 379 36.62 -24.49 -3.57
C GLY A 379 36.36 -24.02 -5.01
N ASP A 380 35.16 -24.23 -5.56
CA ASP A 380 34.85 -23.99 -6.97
C ASP A 380 34.58 -22.50 -7.24
N GLU A 381 35.61 -21.75 -7.66
CA GLU A 381 35.45 -20.34 -8.04
C GLU A 381 34.73 -20.14 -9.38
N THR A 382 34.74 -21.16 -10.25
CA THR A 382 34.13 -21.11 -11.60
C THR A 382 32.60 -21.04 -11.59
N GLY A 383 31.96 -21.40 -10.46
CA GLY A 383 30.51 -21.29 -10.29
C GLY A 383 30.00 -19.90 -9.90
N LEU A 384 30.90 -18.92 -9.71
CA LEU A 384 30.58 -17.63 -9.08
C LEU A 384 30.10 -16.54 -10.02
N GLY A 385 29.92 -16.80 -11.32
CA GLY A 385 29.25 -15.87 -12.25
C GLY A 385 29.74 -14.43 -12.16
N ALA A 386 31.01 -14.21 -12.51
CA ALA A 386 31.57 -12.95 -12.97
C ALA A 386 32.80 -13.32 -13.81
N ALA A 387 33.05 -12.60 -14.91
CA ALA A 387 34.17 -12.85 -15.81
C ALA A 387 35.49 -12.93 -15.01
N PRO A 388 36.43 -13.80 -15.41
CA PRO A 388 37.71 -13.92 -14.72
C PRO A 388 38.40 -12.56 -14.71
N SER A 389 38.57 -11.98 -13.52
CA SER A 389 39.50 -10.88 -13.31
C SER A 389 40.87 -11.38 -13.75
N ALA A 390 41.41 -10.77 -14.79
CA ALA A 390 42.73 -11.10 -15.29
C ALA A 390 43.77 -10.99 -14.17
N GLY A 391 44.44 -12.11 -13.90
CA GLY A 391 45.79 -12.14 -13.34
C GLY A 391 45.92 -12.09 -11.82
N TRP A 392 45.67 -13.22 -11.15
CA TRP A 392 46.55 -13.60 -10.05
C TRP A 392 47.59 -14.59 -10.59
N PRO A 393 48.91 -14.31 -10.53
CA PRO A 393 49.90 -15.30 -10.91
C PRO A 393 49.84 -16.43 -9.88
N ARG A 394 49.40 -17.62 -10.32
CA ARG A 394 49.68 -18.86 -9.59
C ARG A 394 51.20 -18.96 -9.46
N ALA A 395 51.72 -18.73 -8.26
CA ALA A 395 53.10 -19.02 -7.94
C ALA A 395 53.34 -20.51 -8.23
N ARG A 396 54.02 -20.78 -9.36
CA ARG A 396 54.56 -22.11 -9.64
C ARG A 396 55.57 -22.40 -8.55
N ARG A 397 55.30 -23.42 -7.76
CA ARG A 397 56.32 -24.05 -6.92
C ARG A 397 57.27 -24.77 -7.87
N ASP A 398 58.32 -24.09 -8.28
CA ASP A 398 59.47 -24.75 -8.89
C ASP A 398 60.20 -25.50 -7.78
N GLY A 399 59.97 -26.81 -7.74
CA GLY A 399 60.77 -27.75 -6.99
C GLY A 399 62.13 -27.90 -7.67
N THR A 400 63.13 -27.18 -7.17
CA THR A 400 64.54 -27.48 -7.45
C THR A 400 64.91 -28.82 -6.84
N THR A 401 64.94 -29.87 -7.66
CA THR A 401 65.68 -31.10 -7.37
C THR A 401 67.10 -30.92 -7.88
N ARG A 402 68.01 -30.44 -7.02
CA ARG A 402 69.45 -30.68 -7.15
C ARG A 402 69.79 -31.82 -6.20
N HIS A 403 70.18 -32.96 -6.73
CA HIS A 403 71.22 -33.78 -6.11
C HIS A 403 72.00 -34.51 -7.21
N ARG A 404 73.30 -34.29 -7.15
CA ARG A 404 74.36 -35.01 -7.85
C ARG A 404 74.76 -36.21 -6.99
#